data_AF-A0A9D0NVD1-F1
#
_entry.id   AF-A0A9D0NVD1-F1
#
_cell.length_a   1.000
_cell.length_b   1.000
_cell.length_c   1.000
_cell.angle_alpha   90.00
_cell.angle_beta   90.00
_cell.angle_gamma   90.00
#
_symmetry.space_group_name_H-M   'P 1'
#
loop_
_entity.id
_entity.type
_entity.pdbx_description
1 polymer ?
#
loop_
_entity_poly.entity_id
_entity_poly.type
_entity_poly.pdbx_seq_one_letter_code
_entity_poly.pdbx_strand_id
1 'polypeptide(L)' 'MTDTYAVPHVGAPDPELKNSPVFDEADDDYLSLDLELESSACYFNGKSYAIGQYVCSGDELLRCEEKGVWIREGSCHQS' A
#
# COMPACT_ATOMS: atom_id res chain seq x y z
N MET A 1 3.71 -24.54 6.08
CA MET A 1 4.76 -23.62 6.57
C MET A 1 4.65 -22.37 5.71
N THR A 2 3.79 -21.43 6.10
CA THR A 2 3.72 -20.13 5.41
C THR A 2 4.81 -19.27 6.02
N ASP A 3 5.89 -19.14 5.25
CA ASP A 3 6.99 -18.25 5.53
C ASP A 3 6.42 -16.86 5.86
N THR A 4 6.64 -16.41 7.09
CA THR A 4 6.41 -15.03 7.51
C THR A 4 7.46 -14.17 6.82
N TYR A 5 7.26 -13.98 5.51
CA TYR A 5 8.05 -13.14 4.64
C TYR A 5 8.15 -11.77 5.30
N ALA A 6 9.38 -11.37 5.64
CA ALA A 6 9.67 -10.02 6.09
C ALA A 6 9.05 -9.03 5.09
N VAL A 7 8.08 -8.24 5.55
CA VAL A 7 7.41 -7.24 4.72
C VAL A 7 8.49 -6.30 4.18
N PRO A 8 8.56 -6.05 2.86
CA PRO A 8 9.64 -5.27 2.29
C PRO A 8 9.58 -3.81 2.78
N HIS A 9 10.70 -3.33 3.32
CA HIS A 9 10.87 -1.91 3.66
C HIS A 9 11.22 -1.11 2.40
N VAL A 10 10.32 -0.22 2.01
CA VAL A 10 10.38 0.53 0.74
C VAL A 10 10.89 1.97 0.90
N GLY A 11 11.13 2.40 2.15
CA GLY A 11 11.57 3.75 2.48
C GLY A 11 10.43 4.77 2.38
N ALA A 12 10.78 6.06 2.29
CA ALA A 12 9.82 7.12 2.08
C ALA A 12 9.39 7.19 0.60
N PRO A 13 8.15 7.67 0.31
CA PRO A 13 7.74 7.93 -1.06
C PRO A 13 8.55 9.08 -1.68
N ASP A 14 9.07 8.84 -2.87
CA ASP A 14 9.80 9.81 -3.69
C ASP A 14 8.81 10.60 -4.56
N PRO A 15 8.71 11.94 -4.42
CA PRO A 15 7.75 12.76 -5.15
C PRO A 15 8.00 12.81 -6.67
N GLU A 16 9.18 12.43 -7.15
CA GLU A 16 9.51 12.39 -8.59
C GLU A 16 9.11 11.05 -9.23
N LEU A 17 8.75 10.04 -8.42
CA LEU A 17 8.39 8.70 -8.89
C LEU A 17 6.89 8.42 -8.79
N LYS A 18 6.45 7.41 -9.54
CA LYS A 18 5.05 6.97 -9.51
C LYS A 18 4.74 6.31 -8.17
N ASN A 19 3.80 6.90 -7.44
CA ASN A 19 3.26 6.39 -6.18
C ASN A 19 1.73 6.32 -6.27
N SER A 20 1.16 5.21 -5.83
CA SER A 20 -0.28 5.09 -5.62
C SER A 20 -0.71 5.91 -4.41
N PRO A 21 -1.96 6.40 -4.39
CA PRO A 21 -2.49 7.12 -3.24
C PRO A 21 -2.57 6.21 -2.01
N VAL A 22 -2.42 6.82 -0.83
CA VAL A 22 -2.49 6.14 0.48
C VAL A 22 -3.71 6.66 1.22
N PHE A 23 -4.49 5.73 1.78
CA PHE A 23 -5.70 5.99 2.55
C PHE A 23 -5.62 5.29 3.92
N ASP A 24 -6.36 5.81 4.88
CA ASP A 24 -6.56 5.16 6.17
C ASP A 24 -7.71 4.15 6.06
N GLU A 25 -7.72 3.12 6.93
CA GLU A 25 -8.80 2.12 6.96
C GLU A 25 -10.21 2.74 7.08
N ALA A 26 -10.33 3.91 7.72
CA ALA A 26 -11.61 4.62 7.84
C ALA A 26 -12.09 5.27 6.53
N ASP A 27 -11.21 5.42 5.54
CA ASP A 27 -11.49 5.99 4.23
C ASP A 27 -11.81 4.90 3.18
N ASP A 28 -11.75 3.62 3.55
CA ASP A 28 -11.98 2.49 2.63
C ASP A 28 -13.39 2.51 2.02
N ASP A 29 -14.40 2.87 2.83
CA ASP A 29 -15.78 3.08 2.37
C ASP A 29 -15.90 4.19 1.31
N TYR A 30 -15.01 5.20 1.33
CA TYR A 30 -14.97 6.29 0.35
C TYR A 30 -14.32 5.86 -0.98
N LEU A 31 -13.41 4.89 -0.95
CA LEU A 31 -12.75 4.35 -2.15
C LEU A 31 -13.73 3.70 -3.12
N SER A 32 -14.86 3.21 -2.60
CA SER A 32 -15.92 2.61 -3.41
C SER A 32 -16.59 3.61 -4.36
N LEU A 33 -16.64 4.90 -4.00
CA LEU A 33 -17.55 5.86 -4.62
C LEU A 33 -16.93 6.80 -5.66
N ASP A 34 -15.62 7.11 -5.59
CA ASP A 34 -15.09 8.27 -6.35
C ASP A 34 -13.82 8.01 -7.18
N LEU A 35 -13.11 6.90 -6.99
CA LEU A 35 -11.88 6.62 -7.75
C LEU A 35 -12.17 5.79 -9.01
N GLU A 36 -12.17 6.43 -10.18
CA GLU A 36 -11.97 5.79 -11.51
C GLU A 36 -10.53 5.22 -11.65
N LEU A 37 -9.95 4.67 -10.57
CA LEU A 37 -8.69 3.96 -10.67
C LEU A 37 -8.97 2.50 -11.06
N GLU A 38 -8.87 2.20 -12.34
CA GLU A 38 -8.86 0.82 -12.85
C GLU A 38 -7.46 0.20 -12.83
N SER A 39 -6.72 0.38 -11.71
CA SER A 39 -5.40 -0.22 -11.58
C SER A 39 -5.46 -1.55 -10.84
N SER A 40 -4.90 -2.59 -11.44
CA SER A 40 -4.80 -3.94 -10.85
C SER A 40 -3.57 -4.11 -9.95
N ALA A 41 -2.84 -3.02 -9.66
CA ALA A 41 -1.62 -3.03 -8.86
C ALA A 41 -1.39 -1.66 -8.20
N CYS A 42 -0.76 -1.66 -7.03
CA CYS A 42 -0.30 -0.45 -6.37
C CYS A 42 1.13 -0.12 -6.78
N TYR A 43 1.48 1.16 -6.83
CA TYR A 43 2.83 1.61 -7.14
C TYR A 43 3.47 2.27 -5.92
N PHE A 44 4.74 1.97 -5.68
CA PHE A 44 5.56 2.66 -4.70
C PHE A 44 6.94 2.89 -5.30
N ASN A 45 7.38 4.14 -5.38
CA ASN A 45 8.65 4.54 -5.99
C ASN A 45 8.89 3.91 -7.38
N GLY A 46 7.83 3.89 -8.22
CA GLY A 46 7.88 3.34 -9.57
C GLY A 46 7.79 1.81 -9.67
N LYS A 47 7.79 1.08 -8.54
CA LYS A 47 7.64 -0.38 -8.50
C LYS A 47 6.18 -0.78 -8.29
N SER A 48 5.72 -1.77 -9.05
CA SER A 48 4.36 -2.32 -8.92
C SER A 48 4.27 -3.45 -7.89
N TYR A 49 3.18 -3.47 -7.14
CA TYR A 49 2.83 -4.47 -6.13
C TYR A 49 1.43 -5.01 -6.42
N ALA A 50 1.27 -6.33 -6.36
CA ALA A 50 -0.02 -6.98 -6.59
C ALA A 50 -0.99 -6.71 -5.43
N ILE A 51 -2.29 -6.78 -5.71
CA ILE A 51 -3.33 -6.69 -4.68
C ILE A 51 -3.09 -7.75 -3.58
N GLY A 52 -3.25 -7.34 -2.33
CA GLY A 52 -2.95 -8.11 -1.13
C GLY A 52 -1.48 -8.14 -0.71
N GLN A 53 -0.57 -7.50 -1.46
CA GLN A 53 0.81 -7.32 -1.02
C GLN A 53 0.93 -6.25 0.07
N TYR A 54 1.90 -6.45 0.96
CA TYR A 54 2.22 -5.51 2.02
C TYR A 54 3.58 -4.86 1.78
N VAL A 55 3.73 -3.60 2.18
CA VAL A 55 5.01 -2.89 2.21
C VAL A 55 5.13 -2.08 3.50
N CYS A 56 6.37 -1.86 3.94
CA CYS A 56 6.69 -1.01 5.07
C CYS A 56 7.29 0.32 4.59
N SER A 57 6.54 1.40 4.78
CA SER A 57 6.99 2.77 4.50
C SER A 57 7.34 3.45 5.81
N GLY A 58 8.62 3.44 6.18
CA GLY A 58 9.04 3.82 7.53
C GLY A 58 8.48 2.87 8.57
N ASP A 59 7.65 3.38 9.46
CA ASP A 59 6.96 2.62 10.51
C ASP A 59 5.57 2.13 10.11
N GLU A 60 5.07 2.56 8.95
CA GLU A 60 3.69 2.32 8.51
C GLU A 60 3.58 1.07 7.65
N LEU A 61 2.63 0.20 8.00
CA LEU A 61 2.27 -0.97 7.21
C LEU A 61 1.20 -0.59 6.20
N LEU A 62 1.52 -0.75 4.92
CA LEU A 62 0.61 -0.47 3.82
C LEU A 62 0.22 -1.77 3.12
N ARG A 63 -1.08 -1.99 2.93
CA ARG A 63 -1.66 -3.10 2.15
C ARG A 63 -2.15 -2.59 0.81
N CYS A 64 -1.79 -3.27 -0.27
CA CYS A 64 -2.26 -2.93 -1.60
C CYS A 64 -3.67 -3.47 -1.80
N GLU A 65 -4.65 -2.59 -1.98
CA GLU A 65 -6.05 -2.97 -2.23
C GLU A 65 -6.46 -2.73 -3.68
N GLU A 66 -7.65 -3.23 -4.01
CA GLU A 66 -8.29 -3.01 -5.30
C GLU A 66 -8.31 -1.52 -5.68
N LYS A 67 -8.41 -1.26 -6.99
CA LYS A 67 -8.22 0.09 -7.55
C LYS A 67 -6.78 0.62 -7.38
N GLY A 68 -5.83 -0.20 -6.93
CA GLY A 68 -4.40 0.13 -6.91
C GLY A 68 -4.06 1.24 -5.91
N VAL A 69 -4.71 1.19 -4.75
CA VAL A 69 -4.55 2.13 -3.63
C VAL A 69 -3.90 1.43 -2.44
N TRP A 70 -3.16 2.18 -1.64
CA TRP A 70 -2.57 1.69 -0.40
C TRP A 70 -3.47 1.98 0.79
N ILE A 71 -3.78 0.97 1.59
CA ILE A 71 -4.47 1.11 2.87
C ILE A 71 -3.47 1.00 4.01
N ARG A 72 -3.48 1.97 4.92
CA ARG A 72 -2.67 1.95 6.15
C ARG A 72 -3.34 1.06 7.19
N GLU A 73 -2.74 -0.09 7.47
CA GLU A 73 -3.25 -1.12 8.42
C GLU A 73 -2.63 -1.00 9.82
N GLY A 74 -1.64 -0.13 10.00
CA GLY A 74 -0.96 0.05 11.29
C GLY A 74 0.55 0.17 11.15
N SER A 75 1.30 -0.52 12.02
CA SER A 75 2.75 -0.41 12.09
C SER A 75 3.48 -1.71 11.75
N CYS A 76 4.64 -1.57 11.10
CA CYS A 76 5.54 -2.68 10.79
C CYS A 76 6.34 -3.21 11.99
N HIS A 77 6.33 -2.50 13.13
CA HIS A 77 6.95 -2.97 14.36
C HIS A 77 5.96 -3.82 15.17
N GLN A 78 6.14 -5.16 15.18
CA GLN A 78 5.65 -5.98 16.29
C GLN A 78 6.61 -5.81 17.47
N SER A 79 6.20 -5.07 18.51
CA SER A 79 6.90 -5.02 19.80
C SER A 79 6.64 -6.27 20.63
#